data_AF-A0A921BAZ6-F1
#
_entry.id   AF-A0A921BAZ6-F1
#
_cell.length_a   1.000
_cell.length_b   1.000
_cell.length_c   1.000
_cell.angle_alpha   90.00
_cell.angle_beta   90.00
_cell.angle_gamma   90.00
#
_symmetry.space_group_name_H-M   'P 1'
#
loop_
_entity.id
_entity.type
_entity.pdbx_description
1 polymer ?
#
loop_
_entity_poly.entity_id
_entity_poly.type
_entity_poly.pdbx_seq_one_letter_code
_entity_poly.pdbx_strand_id
1 'polypeptide(L)' 'MPKLKFLPHEVICPKGAEIDADTGESILNAALANGVHIEHACEKSCACTTCHVIVREGFYSLEEAEENEEDYLDKGPGD' A
#
# COMPACT_ATOMS: atom_id res chain seq x y z
N MET A 1 -8.30 -12.55 -10.15
CA MET A 1 -8.35 -11.28 -9.42
C MET A 1 -8.30 -11.60 -7.94
N PRO A 2 -7.15 -11.42 -7.27
CA PRO A 2 -7.10 -11.38 -5.81
C PRO A 2 -8.00 -10.26 -5.26
N LYS A 3 -8.44 -10.42 -4.02
CA LYS A 3 -9.18 -9.41 -3.28
C LYS A 3 -8.27 -8.68 -2.31
N LEU A 4 -8.30 -7.35 -2.33
CA LEU A 4 -7.64 -6.52 -1.32
C LEU A 4 -8.69 -6.02 -0.33
N LYS A 5 -8.44 -6.27 0.96
CA LYS A 5 -9.27 -5.79 2.05
C LYS A 5 -8.54 -4.72 2.85
N PHE A 6 -8.96 -3.48 2.69
CA PHE A 6 -8.51 -2.35 3.51
C PHE A 6 -9.29 -2.35 4.81
N LEU A 7 -8.58 -2.43 5.93
CA LEU A 7 -9.20 -2.29 7.24
C LEU A 7 -9.66 -0.84 7.47
N PRO A 8 -10.67 -0.61 8.33
CA PRO A 8 -11.09 0.74 8.68
C PRO A 8 -9.93 1.60 9.18
N HIS A 9 -9.79 2.78 8.58
CA HIS A 9 -8.81 3.79 8.93
C HIS A 9 -9.50 5.16 9.04
N GLU A 10 -9.35 5.84 10.17
CA GLU A 10 -10.15 7.03 10.54
C GLU A 10 -10.14 8.16 9.48
N VAL A 11 -9.00 8.37 8.82
CA VAL A 11 -8.85 9.43 7.80
C VAL A 11 -9.00 8.90 6.37
N ILE A 12 -8.20 7.90 5.98
CA ILE A 12 -8.09 7.43 4.59
C ILE A 12 -9.26 6.54 4.16
N CYS A 13 -9.75 5.66 5.04
CA CYS A 13 -10.76 4.67 4.69
C CYS A 13 -11.67 4.34 5.88
N PRO A 14 -12.56 5.27 6.32
CA PRO A 14 -13.26 5.15 7.60
C PRO A 14 -14.12 3.90 7.77
N LYS A 15 -14.63 3.37 6.65
CA LYS A 15 -15.50 2.19 6.62
C LYS A 15 -14.76 0.90 6.24
N GLY A 16 -13.45 0.99 5.97
CA GLY A 16 -12.73 -0.04 5.23
C GLY A 16 -13.21 -0.15 3.78
N ALA A 17 -12.57 -1.02 3.01
CA ALA A 17 -12.95 -1.32 1.64
C ALA A 17 -12.58 -2.76 1.29
N GLU A 18 -13.33 -3.37 0.39
CA GLU A 18 -12.96 -4.62 -0.26
C GLU A 18 -13.04 -4.38 -1.77
N ILE A 19 -11.93 -4.62 -2.46
CA ILE A 19 -11.78 -4.33 -3.88
C ILE A 19 -11.15 -5.52 -4.59
N ASP A 20 -11.48 -5.69 -5.86
CA ASP A 20 -10.76 -6.61 -6.75
C ASP A 20 -9.51 -5.90 -7.30
N ALA A 21 -8.41 -6.64 -7.40
CA ALA A 21 -7.16 -6.17 -7.99
C ALA A 21 -6.66 -7.19 -9.04
N ASP A 22 -5.89 -6.69 -10.00
CA ASP A 22 -5.25 -7.55 -10.98
C ASP A 22 -3.92 -8.10 -10.44
N THR A 23 -3.58 -9.35 -10.82
CA THR A 23 -2.28 -9.92 -10.45
C THR A 23 -1.16 -9.13 -11.12
N GLY A 24 -0.19 -8.65 -10.32
CA GLY A 24 0.89 -7.77 -10.78
C GLY A 24 0.57 -6.28 -10.65
N GLU A 25 -0.66 -5.90 -10.27
CA GLU A 25 -0.97 -4.53 -9.88
C GLU A 25 -0.48 -4.25 -8.45
N SER A 26 0.07 -3.05 -8.21
CA SER A 26 0.45 -2.65 -6.85
C SER A 26 -0.77 -2.34 -5.98
N ILE A 27 -0.67 -2.62 -4.69
CA ILE A 27 -1.72 -2.30 -3.70
C ILE A 27 -2.13 -0.82 -3.77
N LEU A 28 -1.14 0.08 -3.95
CA LEU A 28 -1.37 1.51 -4.08
C LEU A 28 -2.19 1.87 -5.32
N ASN A 29 -1.91 1.27 -6.48
CA ASN A 29 -2.68 1.56 -7.70
C ASN A 29 -4.13 1.09 -7.56
N ALA A 30 -4.33 -0.13 -7.06
CA ALA A 30 -5.65 -0.68 -6.82
C ALA A 30 -6.44 0.19 -5.80
N ALA A 31 -5.78 0.64 -4.73
CA ALA A 31 -6.37 1.54 -3.73
C ALA A 31 -6.86 2.85 -4.37
N LEU A 32 -5.99 3.54 -5.12
CA LEU A 32 -6.31 4.82 -5.75
C LEU A 32 -7.42 4.71 -6.78
N ALA A 33 -7.41 3.65 -7.59
CA ALA A 33 -8.46 3.39 -8.60
C ALA A 33 -9.85 3.20 -7.96
N ASN A 34 -9.90 2.78 -6.68
CA ASN A 34 -11.13 2.53 -5.94
C ASN A 34 -11.43 3.58 -4.85
N GLY A 35 -10.77 4.74 -4.89
CA GLY A 35 -11.06 5.87 -4.01
C GLY A 35 -10.48 5.77 -2.60
N VAL A 36 -9.54 4.84 -2.37
CA VAL A 36 -8.74 4.78 -1.13
C VAL A 36 -7.48 5.63 -1.36
N HIS A 37 -7.55 6.89 -0.97
CA HIS A 37 -6.51 7.91 -1.23
C HIS A 37 -5.35 7.83 -0.24
N ILE A 38 -4.47 6.85 -0.44
CA ILE A 38 -3.19 6.74 0.27
C ILE A 38 -2.24 7.80 -0.30
N GLU A 39 -1.50 8.52 0.55
CA GLU A 39 -0.52 9.52 0.13
C GLU A 39 0.67 8.85 -0.60
N HIS A 40 1.27 9.56 -1.56
CA HIS A 40 2.35 9.04 -2.40
C HIS A 40 3.25 10.16 -2.90
N ALA A 41 3.91 10.86 -1.98
CA ALA A 41 4.67 12.08 -2.21
C ALA A 41 5.80 11.93 -3.25
N CYS A 42 6.47 10.77 -3.31
CA CYS A 42 7.51 10.51 -4.31
C CYS A 42 6.99 10.10 -5.70
N GLU A 43 5.67 10.21 -5.94
CA GLU A 43 5.03 9.82 -7.19
C GLU A 43 5.29 8.35 -7.58
N LYS A 44 5.29 7.45 -6.57
CA LYS A 44 5.47 5.99 -6.74
C LYS A 44 6.87 5.58 -7.19
N SER A 45 7.87 6.41 -6.91
CA SER A 45 9.27 6.20 -7.32
C SER A 45 10.14 5.51 -6.25
N CYS A 46 9.53 4.85 -5.26
CA CYS A 46 10.22 4.24 -4.11
C CYS A 46 11.23 5.19 -3.45
N ALA A 47 10.76 6.40 -3.10
CA ALA A 47 11.60 7.48 -2.54
C ALA A 47 10.93 8.29 -1.41
N CYS A 48 9.92 7.72 -0.75
CA CYS A 48 9.27 8.28 0.45
C CYS A 48 8.59 7.15 1.23
N THR A 49 8.05 7.44 2.42
CA THR A 49 7.30 6.47 3.25
C THR A 49 5.79 6.72 3.30
N THR A 50 5.28 7.72 2.57
CA THR A 50 3.87 8.15 2.65
C THR A 50 2.84 7.12 2.16
N CYS A 51 3.26 6.16 1.33
CA CYS A 51 2.39 5.07 0.86
C CYS A 51 2.41 3.81 1.73
N HIS A 52 3.11 3.85 2.87
CA HIS A 52 3.31 2.70 3.74
C HIS A 52 1.98 2.05 4.17
N VAL A 53 1.92 0.73 4.04
CA VAL A 53 0.81 -0.12 4.49
C VAL A 53 1.36 -1.35 5.20
N ILE A 54 0.52 -1.96 6.04
CA ILE A 54 0.87 -3.23 6.71
C ILE A 54 0.00 -4.34 6.12
N VAL A 55 0.64 -5.29 5.44
CA VAL A 55 -0.03 -6.49 4.89
C VAL A 55 -0.21 -7.51 6.01
N ARG A 56 -1.41 -7.56 6.59
CA ARG A 56 -1.73 -8.46 7.72
C ARG A 56 -1.96 -9.91 7.30
N GLU A 57 -2.48 -10.12 6.10
CA GLU A 57 -2.77 -11.44 5.53
C GLU A 57 -2.30 -11.45 4.08
N GLY A 58 -1.69 -12.56 3.64
CA GLY A 58 -1.19 -12.72 2.27
C GLY A 58 0.20 -12.14 2.00
N PHE A 59 0.94 -11.69 3.02
CA PHE A 59 2.29 -11.12 2.85
C PHE A 59 3.24 -12.05 2.07
N TYR A 60 3.30 -13.33 2.42
CA TYR A 60 4.14 -14.32 1.74
C TYR A 60 3.72 -14.67 0.30
N SER A 61 2.64 -14.07 -0.21
CA SER A 61 2.24 -14.21 -1.62
C SER A 61 2.75 -13.07 -2.50
N LEU A 62 3.36 -12.04 -1.90
CA LEU A 62 4.02 -10.95 -2.59
C LEU A 62 5.49 -11.28 -2.84
N GLU A 63 6.12 -10.53 -3.74
CA GLU A 63 7.57 -10.55 -3.91
C GLU A 63 8.25 -9.97 -2.65
N GLU A 64 9.48 -10.38 -2.39
CA GLU A 64 10.29 -9.79 -1.31
C GLU A 64 10.57 -8.31 -1.63
N ALA A 65 10.64 -7.48 -0.59
CA ALA A 65 10.97 -6.07 -0.75
C ALA A 65 12.37 -5.92 -1.35
N GLU A 66 12.52 -4.94 -2.24
CA GLU A 66 13.83 -4.57 -2.77
C GLU A 66 14.65 -3.82 -1.71
N GLU A 67 15.98 -3.82 -1.83
CA GLU A 67 16.89 -3.13 -0.91
C GLU A 67 16.50 -1.66 -0.67
N ASN A 68 16.10 -0.96 -1.73
CA ASN A 68 15.67 0.43 -1.62
C ASN A 68 14.36 0.58 -0.83
N GLU A 69 13.42 -0.37 -0.94
CA GLU A 69 12.20 -0.34 -0.12
C GLU A 69 12.54 -0.54 1.36
N GLU A 70 13.38 -1.51 1.68
CA GLU A 70 13.87 -1.76 3.05
C GLU A 70 14.54 -0.52 3.65
N ASP A 71 15.38 0.18 2.88
CA ASP A 71 16.03 1.43 3.30
C ASP A 71 15.02 2.55 3.67
N TYR A 72 13.88 2.62 2.98
CA TYR A 72 12.82 3.58 3.33
C TYR A 72 11.93 3.08 4.47
N LEU A 73 11.69 1.77 4.59
CA LEU A 73 10.96 1.20 5.72
C LEU A 73 11.68 1.48 7.04
N ASP A 74 13.02 1.45 7.04
CA ASP A 74 13.85 1.74 8.22
C ASP A 74 13.80 3.21 8.68
N LYS A 75 13.51 4.16 7.78
CA LYS A 75 13.40 5.60 8.13
C LYS A 75 12.15 5.94 8.94
N GLY A 76 11.10 5.11 8.83
CA GLY A 76 9.83 5.31 9.52
C GLY A 76 8.96 6.43 8.92
N PRO A 77 7.73 6.62 9.46
CA PRO A 77 6.80 7.63 8.97
C PRO A 77 7.19 9.04 9.46
N GLY A 78 7.64 9.91 8.55
CA GLY A 78 7.83 11.34 8.83
C GLY A 78 9.14 12.00 8.39
N ASP A 79 10.04 11.28 7.72
CA ASP A 79 11.23 11.85 7.05
C ASP A 79 10.94 12.28 5.60
#